data_AF-A0AAU7QNN9-F1
#
_entry.id   AF-A0AAU7QNN9-F1
#
_cell.length_a   1.000
_cell.length_b   1.000
_cell.length_c   1.000
_cell.angle_alpha   90.00
_cell.angle_beta   90.00
_cell.angle_gamma   90.00
#
_symmetry.space_group_name_H-M   'P 1'
#
loop_
_entity.id
_entity.type
_entity.pdbx_description
1 polymer ?
#
loop_
_entity_poly.entity_id
_entity_poly.type
_entity_poly.pdbx_seq_one_letter_code
_entity_poly.pdbx_strand_id
1 'polypeptide(L)' 'MSAKGFHPIVSEYHLLWEALKHYESRLEKLSAMSTDEDQQLKYDEKIQDLQGILQSLKIAAKEEYQLILG' A
#
# COMPACT_ATOMS: atom_id res chain seq x y z
N MET A 1 6.93 -5.32 -27.46
CA MET A 1 6.56 -4.03 -26.86
C MET A 1 7.14 -4.03 -25.46
N SER A 2 8.16 -3.22 -25.19
CA SER A 2 8.74 -3.12 -23.84
C SER A 2 7.69 -2.46 -22.96
N ALA A 3 7.10 -3.21 -22.04
CA ALA A 3 6.34 -2.62 -20.95
C ALA A 3 7.36 -1.78 -20.17
N LYS A 4 7.40 -0.47 -20.44
CA LYS A 4 8.14 0.46 -19.59
C LYS A 4 7.48 0.34 -18.22
N GLY A 5 8.15 -0.37 -17.31
CA GLY A 5 7.74 -0.44 -15.92
C GLY A 5 7.56 0.96 -15.37
N PHE A 6 6.64 1.11 -14.43
CA PHE A 6 6.52 2.35 -13.68
C PHE A 6 7.77 2.48 -12.82
N HIS A 7 8.59 3.50 -13.08
CA HIS A 7 9.78 3.84 -12.31
C HIS A 7 9.55 5.21 -11.66
N PRO A 8 8.96 5.25 -10.46
CA PRO A 8 8.66 6.50 -9.80
C PRO A 8 9.94 7.25 -9.44
N ILE A 9 9.86 8.58 -9.39
CA ILE A 9 10.92 9.38 -8.76
C ILE A 9 10.78 9.36 -7.23
N VAL A 10 11.82 9.78 -6.51
CA VAL A 10 11.86 9.78 -5.02
C VAL A 10 10.61 10.40 -4.38
N SER A 11 10.11 11.52 -4.91
CA SER A 11 8.89 12.17 -4.39
C SER A 11 7.63 11.36 -4.64
N GLU A 12 7.55 10.63 -5.75
CA GLU A 12 6.41 9.78 -6.09
C GLU A 12 6.38 8.53 -5.21
N TYR A 13 7.54 7.96 -4.84
CA TYR A 13 7.61 6.88 -3.85
C TYR A 13 7.01 7.28 -2.50
N HIS A 14 7.35 8.47 -1.99
CA HIS A 14 6.76 8.99 -0.76
C HIS A 14 5.27 9.27 -0.91
N LEU A 15 4.84 9.88 -2.02
CA LEU A 15 3.44 10.17 -2.25
C LEU A 15 2.59 8.88 -2.29
N LEU A 16 3.08 7.85 -2.98
CA LEU A 16 2.43 6.55 -3.05
C LEU A 16 2.41 5.87 -1.68
N TRP A 17 3.52 5.95 -0.94
CA TRP A 17 3.60 5.43 0.42
C TRP A 17 2.53 6.04 1.32
N GLU A 18 2.49 7.37 1.41
CA GLU A 18 1.52 8.08 2.25
C GLU A 18 0.08 7.80 1.80
N ALA A 19 -0.19 7.79 0.50
CA ALA A 19 -1.53 7.51 -0.02
C ALA A 19 -2.00 6.09 0.36
N LEU A 20 -1.12 5.09 0.23
CA LEU A 20 -1.43 3.71 0.60
C LEU A 20 -1.59 3.56 2.12
N LYS A 21 -0.75 4.19 2.94
CA LYS A 21 -0.89 4.21 4.40
C LYS A 21 -2.18 4.87 4.86
N HIS A 22 -2.59 5.97 4.21
CA HIS A 22 -3.88 6.59 4.48
C HIS A 22 -5.05 5.68 4.14
N TYR A 23 -4.96 4.95 3.02
CA TYR A 23 -6.00 4.00 2.64
C TYR A 23 -6.05 2.79 3.58
N GLU A 24 -4.90 2.24 4.00
CA GLU A 24 -4.79 1.20 5.02
C GLU A 24 -5.53 1.60 6.30
N SER A 25 -5.22 2.77 6.87
CA SER A 25 -5.87 3.27 8.09
C SER A 25 -7.37 3.44 7.93
N ARG A 26 -7.84 3.80 6.74
CA ARG A 26 -9.28 3.88 6.46
C ARG A 26 -9.92 2.48 6.44
N LEU A 27 -9.28 1.49 5.83
CA LEU A 27 -9.78 0.11 5.80
C LEU A 27 -9.81 -0.49 7.21
N GLU A 28 -8.77 -0.27 8.03
CA GLU A 28 -8.74 -0.72 9.43
C GLU A 28 -9.93 -0.16 10.23
N LYS A 29 -10.24 1.13 10.05
CA LYS A 29 -11.40 1.75 10.70
C LYS A 29 -12.71 1.15 10.22
N LEU A 30 -12.84 0.91 8.92
CA LEU A 30 -14.05 0.30 8.35
C LEU A 30 -14.25 -1.14 8.82
N SER A 31 -13.16 -1.93 8.89
CA SER A 31 -13.17 -3.28 9.45
C SER A 31 -13.62 -3.24 10.92
N ALA A 32 -12.97 -2.43 11.75
CA ALA A 32 -13.26 -2.33 13.18
C ALA A 32 -14.68 -1.81 13.51
N MET A 33 -15.28 -1.02 12.61
CA MET A 33 -16.64 -0.48 12.78
C MET A 33 -17.71 -1.35 12.13
N SER A 34 -17.34 -2.39 11.38
CA SER A 34 -18.31 -3.29 10.74
C SER A 34 -18.97 -4.19 11.77
N THR A 35 -20.29 -4.30 11.72
CA THR A 35 -21.07 -5.30 12.48
C THR A 35 -21.44 -6.52 11.62
N ASP A 36 -21.08 -6.48 10.34
CA ASP A 36 -21.27 -7.56 9.37
C ASP A 36 -19.92 -8.27 9.19
N GLU A 37 -19.87 -9.55 9.57
CA GLU A 37 -18.66 -10.39 9.50
C GLU A 37 -18.16 -10.57 8.06
N ASP A 38 -19.06 -10.68 7.07
CA ASP A 38 -18.67 -10.82 5.66
C ASP A 38 -18.05 -9.52 5.13
N GLN A 39 -18.52 -8.37 5.61
CA GLN A 39 -17.93 -7.08 5.27
C GLN A 39 -16.59 -6.86 5.97
N GLN A 40 -16.50 -7.25 7.24
CA GLN A 40 -15.25 -7.19 7.99
C GLN A 40 -14.16 -8.02 7.28
N LEU A 41 -14.47 -9.25 6.90
CA LEU A 41 -13.55 -10.14 6.18
C LEU A 41 -13.05 -9.50 4.87
N LYS A 42 -13.94 -8.86 4.10
CA LYS A 42 -13.54 -8.16 2.86
C LYS A 42 -12.60 -6.99 3.11
N TYR A 43 -12.75 -6.27 4.22
CA TYR A 43 -11.82 -5.20 4.56
C TYR A 43 -10.47 -5.76 5.01
N ASP A 44 -10.46 -6.84 5.79
CA ASP A 44 -9.25 -7.51 6.26
C ASP A 44 -8.44 -8.09 5.10
N GLU A 45 -9.09 -8.74 4.13
CA GLU A 45 -8.45 -9.23 2.89
C GLU A 45 -7.78 -8.08 2.11
N LYS A 46 -8.47 -6.94 1.97
CA LYS A 46 -7.91 -5.76 1.30
C LYS A 46 -6.73 -5.16 2.03
N ILE A 47 -6.74 -5.18 3.37
CA ILE A 47 -5.60 -4.73 4.18
C ILE A 47 -4.40 -5.64 3.91
N GLN A 48 -4.61 -6.96 3.89
CA GLN A 48 -3.55 -7.94 3.60
C GLN A 48 -2.93 -7.72 2.21
N ASP A 49 -3.76 -7.53 1.18
CA ASP A 49 -3.28 -7.24 -0.17
C ASP A 49 -2.46 -5.95 -0.21
N LEU A 50 -2.95 -4.90 0.47
CA LEU A 50 -2.29 -3.60 0.53
C LEU A 50 -0.94 -3.66 1.24
N GLN A 51 -0.81 -4.47 2.29
CA GLN A 51 0.48 -4.72 2.97
C GLN A 51 1.49 -5.36 2.03
N GLY A 52 1.05 -6.27 1.15
CA GLY A 52 1.87 -6.82 0.08
C GLY A 52 2.40 -5.72 -0.84
N ILE A 53 1.53 -4.81 -1.28
CA ILE A 53 1.90 -3.67 -2.15
C ILE A 53 2.88 -2.73 -1.44
N LEU A 54 2.63 -2.38 -0.17
CA LEU A 54 3.52 -1.53 0.63
C LEU A 54 4.91 -2.15 0.73
N GLN A 55 5.02 -3.46 0.95
CA GLN A 55 6.32 -4.13 0.99
C GLN A 55 7.03 -4.12 -0.37
N SER A 56 6.32 -4.40 -1.45
CA SER A 56 6.89 -4.27 -2.80
C SER A 56 7.38 -2.85 -3.08
N LEU A 57 6.64 -1.83 -2.64
CA LEU A 57 7.03 -0.43 -2.79
C LEU A 57 8.29 -0.10 -1.97
N LYS A 58 8.41 -0.60 -0.73
CA LYS A 58 9.62 -0.46 0.09
C LYS A 58 10.84 -1.08 -0.58
N ILE A 59 10.69 -2.29 -1.13
CA ILE A 59 11.78 -3.00 -1.82
C ILE A 59 12.22 -2.20 -3.05
N ALA A 60 11.28 -1.79 -3.91
CA ALA A 60 11.59 -1.03 -5.11
C ALA A 60 12.26 0.32 -4.79
N ALA A 61 11.76 1.06 -3.80
CA ALA A 61 12.34 2.33 -3.37
C ALA A 61 13.79 2.17 -2.89
N LYS A 62 14.06 1.10 -2.14
CA LYS A 62 15.40 0.76 -1.65
C LYS A 62 16.35 0.36 -2.78
N GLU A 63 15.87 -0.43 -3.73
CA GLU A 63 16.68 -0.91 -4.86
C GLU A 63 17.02 0.21 -5.85
N GLU A 64 16.06 1.06 -6.20
CA GLU A 64 16.25 2.09 -7.21
C GLU A 64 16.96 3.34 -6.69
N TYR A 65 16.66 3.76 -5.45
CA TYR A 65 17.12 5.06 -4.91
C TYR A 65 17.78 4.98 -3.54
N GLN A 66 18.00 3.77 -2.98
CA GLN A 66 18.41 3.58 -1.58
C GLN A 66 17.48 4.28 -0.58
N LEU A 67 16.24 4.51 -0.98
CA LEU A 67 15.26 5.25 -0.21
C LEU A 67 14.64 4.33 0.86
N ILE A 68 14.54 4.84 2.09
CA ILE A 68 13.90 4.15 3.20
C ILE A 68 12.52 4.78 3.43
N LEU A 69 11.46 4.03 3.11
CA LEU A 69 10.08 4.41 3.38
C LEU A 69 9.65 3.91 4.77
N GLY A 70 9.08 4.80 5.58
CA GLY A 70 8.75 4.62 7.00
C GLY A 70 7.44 3.89 7.23
#